data_AF-A0A3P7P6I3-F1
#
_entry.id   AF-A0A3P7P6I3-F1
#
_cell.length_a   1.000
_cell.length_b   1.000
_cell.length_c   1.000
_cell.angle_alpha   90.00
_cell.angle_beta   90.00
_cell.angle_gamma   90.00
#
_symmetry.space_group_name_H-M   'P 1'
#
loop_
_entity.id
_entity.type
_entity.pdbx_description
1 polymer ?
#
loop_
_entity_poly.entity_id
_entity_poly.type
_entity_poly.pdbx_seq_one_letter_code
_entity_poly.pdbx_strand_id
1 'polypeptide(L)'
;MKCFNHLMMVTVGHVDISGAVQGAHEQVVNFFKKSKLDREKLSKIWALSDVNEDGYLDFAEFSIAMHLVVLYVKGSVDIPEKLPISARPPVTAPRNSGSFSSYIFFNMAERLYIFYWCDPDQVFRRSAMKAAQRDRNHYWSDMALRIETAARLDDNRKLFLFLHKATITRETISEMIRDSNGVPVKSIKDRLIRWKEFFEIKLNHEAPVAPDIADTVAGPYVCNCESPTEEEIISVINKLKANKAPRRWSSDRTHQMLSIILHSVS
;
A
#
# COMPACT_ATOMS: atom_id res chain seq x y z
N MET A 1 0.36 11.07 -1.37
CA MET A 1 -0.89 11.19 -2.16
C MET A 1 -2.11 11.68 -1.38
N LYS A 2 -2.36 11.29 -0.11
CA LYS A 2 -3.60 11.65 0.61
C LYS A 2 -3.89 13.16 0.64
N CYS A 3 -2.89 14.00 0.86
CA CYS A 3 -3.08 15.45 0.95
C CYS A 3 -3.40 16.12 -0.39
N PHE A 4 -2.66 15.82 -1.46
CA PHE A 4 -2.96 16.36 -2.80
C PHE A 4 -4.32 15.87 -3.30
N ASN A 5 -4.63 14.58 -3.15
CA ASN A 5 -5.93 14.06 -3.56
C ASN A 5 -7.06 14.61 -2.70
N HIS A 6 -6.83 14.82 -1.40
CA HIS A 6 -7.80 15.47 -0.54
C HIS A 6 -8.01 16.91 -0.98
N LEU A 7 -6.95 17.67 -1.24
CA LEU A 7 -7.06 19.03 -1.77
C LEU A 7 -7.81 19.04 -3.10
N MET A 8 -7.43 18.22 -4.07
CA MET A 8 -8.16 18.05 -5.32
C MET A 8 -9.63 17.74 -5.09
N MET A 9 -9.97 16.83 -4.17
CA MET A 9 -11.37 16.50 -3.87
C MET A 9 -12.14 17.64 -3.21
N VAL A 10 -11.47 18.47 -2.41
CA VAL A 10 -12.15 19.54 -1.65
C VAL A 10 -12.22 20.83 -2.49
N THR A 11 -11.21 21.10 -3.34
CA THR A 11 -11.16 22.27 -4.23
C THR A 11 -11.88 22.03 -5.56
N VAL A 12 -12.06 20.78 -5.98
CA VAL A 12 -12.71 20.39 -7.25
C VAL A 12 -13.94 19.54 -6.92
N GLY A 13 -15.02 20.22 -6.52
CA GLY A 13 -16.33 19.59 -6.43
C GLY A 13 -16.73 19.05 -7.81
N HIS A 14 -16.88 17.73 -7.91
CA HIS A 14 -17.49 16.99 -9.01
C HIS A 14 -17.12 17.42 -10.45
N VAL A 15 -16.24 16.61 -11.07
CA VAL A 15 -16.09 16.42 -12.52
C VAL A 15 -15.30 17.52 -13.25
N ASP A 16 -14.26 17.09 -13.98
CA ASP A 16 -13.62 17.70 -15.17
C ASP A 16 -12.38 18.65 -15.15
N ILE A 17 -11.77 19.03 -14.02
CA ILE A 17 -10.67 20.04 -14.07
C ILE A 17 -9.25 19.48 -13.80
N SER A 18 -8.56 19.17 -14.91
CA SER A 18 -7.11 19.13 -15.22
C SER A 18 -6.01 18.65 -14.24
N GLY A 19 -6.31 17.98 -13.12
CA GLY A 19 -5.27 17.32 -12.32
C GLY A 19 -4.28 18.25 -11.59
N ALA A 20 -4.68 19.49 -11.30
CA ALA A 20 -3.88 20.47 -10.59
C ALA A 20 -4.74 21.27 -9.59
N VAL A 21 -4.15 21.68 -8.48
CA VAL A 21 -4.83 22.46 -7.43
C VAL A 21 -4.63 23.95 -7.66
N GLN A 22 -5.68 24.76 -7.54
CA GLN A 22 -5.56 26.21 -7.68
C GLN A 22 -4.95 26.81 -6.40
N GLY A 23 -3.89 27.60 -6.54
CA GLY A 23 -3.16 28.16 -5.40
C GLY A 23 -3.91 29.14 -4.54
N ALA A 24 -4.66 30.02 -5.20
CA ALA A 24 -5.48 31.02 -4.55
C ALA A 24 -6.69 30.42 -3.80
N HIS A 25 -6.98 29.12 -3.99
CA HIS A 25 -8.12 28.49 -3.35
C HIS A 25 -7.92 28.44 -1.83
N GLU A 26 -8.90 28.92 -1.08
CA GLU A 26 -8.80 29.11 0.37
C GLU A 26 -8.36 27.84 1.10
N GLN A 27 -8.86 26.68 0.67
CA GLN A 27 -8.50 25.38 1.26
C GLN A 27 -7.05 24.95 1.00
N VAL A 28 -6.47 25.29 -0.16
CA VAL A 28 -5.06 25.03 -0.47
C VAL A 28 -4.19 25.93 0.42
N VAL A 29 -4.53 27.22 0.49
CA VAL A 29 -3.85 28.18 1.38
C VAL A 29 -3.93 27.73 2.84
N ASN A 30 -5.13 27.37 3.30
CA ASN A 30 -5.36 26.90 4.67
C ASN A 30 -4.63 25.58 4.96
N PHE A 31 -4.49 24.71 3.96
CA PHE A 31 -3.69 23.49 4.08
C PHE A 31 -2.19 23.81 4.24
N PHE A 32 -1.62 24.70 3.43
CA PHE A 32 -0.22 25.11 3.57
C PHE A 32 0.02 25.86 4.89
N LYS A 33 -0.92 26.68 5.36
CA LYS A 33 -0.84 27.35 6.67
C LYS A 33 -0.72 26.38 7.85
N LYS A 34 -1.23 25.15 7.74
CA LYS A 34 -1.07 24.11 8.78
C LYS A 34 0.38 23.71 9.02
N SER A 35 1.30 24.02 8.09
CA SER A 35 2.73 23.81 8.27
C SER A 35 3.39 24.76 9.28
N LYS A 36 2.65 25.79 9.76
CA LYS A 36 3.16 26.84 10.67
C LYS A 36 4.30 27.68 10.10
N LEU A 37 4.43 27.71 8.77
CA LEU A 37 5.35 28.60 8.08
C LEU A 37 4.76 30.00 7.96
N ASP A 38 5.63 31.01 8.05
CA ASP A 38 5.25 32.39 7.83
C ASP A 38 4.77 32.61 6.39
N ARG A 39 3.93 33.64 6.20
CA ARG A 39 3.38 34.01 4.88
C ARG A 39 4.48 34.22 3.84
N GLU A 40 5.59 34.85 4.22
CA GLU A 40 6.73 35.11 3.32
C GLU A 40 7.37 33.81 2.84
N LYS A 41 7.55 32.84 3.74
CA LYS A 41 8.13 31.52 3.44
C LYS A 41 7.21 30.71 2.53
N LEU A 42 5.91 30.73 2.81
CA LEU A 42 4.91 30.09 1.95
C LEU A 42 4.86 30.71 0.56
N SER A 43 4.95 32.04 0.48
CA SER A 43 5.01 32.76 -0.80
C SER A 43 6.27 32.39 -1.59
N LYS A 44 7.41 32.26 -0.91
CA LYS A 44 8.66 31.83 -1.54
C LYS A 44 8.57 30.40 -2.06
N ILE A 45 8.03 29.48 -1.25
CA ILE A 45 7.79 28.09 -1.66
C ILE A 45 6.87 28.02 -2.88
N TRP A 46 5.81 28.82 -2.90
CA TRP A 46 4.90 28.91 -4.03
C TRP A 46 5.64 29.33 -5.31
N ALA A 47 6.31 30.48 -5.27
CA ALA A 47 7.03 31.03 -6.42
C ALA A 47 8.13 30.10 -6.95
N LEU A 48 8.72 29.27 -6.09
CA LEU A 48 9.68 28.26 -6.52
C LEU A 48 8.99 27.07 -7.20
N SER A 49 7.81 26.68 -6.71
CA SER A 49 7.16 25.44 -7.12
C SER A 49 6.29 25.58 -8.36
N ASP A 50 5.64 26.74 -8.51
CA ASP A 50 4.81 27.13 -9.64
C ASP A 50 5.73 27.56 -10.80
N VAL A 51 6.27 26.57 -11.51
CA VAL A 51 7.37 26.78 -12.48
C VAL A 51 6.86 27.35 -13.80
N ASN A 52 5.59 27.10 -14.10
CA ASN A 52 4.90 27.61 -15.28
C ASN A 52 4.18 28.96 -15.00
N GLU A 53 4.17 29.42 -13.75
CA GLU A 53 3.51 30.64 -13.27
C GLU A 53 2.02 30.72 -13.66
N ASP A 54 1.35 29.55 -13.74
CA ASP A 54 -0.06 29.44 -14.13
C ASP A 54 -1.02 29.68 -12.94
N GLY A 55 -0.49 29.76 -11.72
CA GLY A 55 -1.26 29.98 -10.48
C GLY A 55 -1.92 28.71 -9.93
N TYR A 56 -1.61 27.56 -10.51
CA TYR A 56 -2.00 26.24 -10.03
C TYR A 56 -0.73 25.43 -9.71
N LEU A 57 -0.91 24.34 -8.97
CA LEU A 57 0.14 23.35 -8.78
C LEU A 57 -0.36 22.02 -9.30
N ASP A 58 0.27 21.54 -10.37
CA ASP A 58 0.12 20.15 -10.75
C ASP A 58 0.74 19.21 -9.70
N PHE A 59 0.69 17.91 -9.95
CA PHE A 59 1.24 16.95 -9.00
C PHE A 59 2.76 17.12 -8.79
N ALA A 60 3.52 17.44 -9.84
CA ALA A 60 4.97 17.62 -9.77
C ALA A 60 5.32 18.90 -9.00
N GLU A 61 4.67 20.01 -9.33
CA GLU A 61 4.83 21.31 -8.67
C GLU A 61 4.41 21.22 -7.20
N PHE A 62 3.27 20.59 -6.89
CA PHE A 62 2.85 20.36 -5.51
C PHE A 62 3.85 19.50 -4.73
N SER A 63 4.44 18.50 -5.40
CA SER A 63 5.44 17.64 -4.75
C SER A 63 6.68 18.43 -4.34
N ILE A 64 7.11 19.39 -5.17
CA ILE A 64 8.23 20.30 -4.87
C ILE A 64 7.86 21.23 -3.72
N ALA A 65 6.68 21.86 -3.78
CA ALA A 65 6.20 22.73 -2.71
C ALA A 65 6.23 22.00 -1.37
N MET A 66 5.73 20.78 -1.38
CA MET A 66 5.68 19.95 -0.19
C MET A 66 7.05 19.48 0.28
N HIS A 67 7.96 19.19 -0.65
CA HIS A 67 9.35 18.86 -0.33
C HIS A 67 10.05 20.02 0.38
N LEU A 68 9.89 21.25 -0.13
CA LEU A 68 10.45 22.45 0.48
C LEU A 68 9.88 22.71 1.89
N VAL A 69 8.56 22.57 2.07
CA VAL A 69 7.93 22.66 3.40
C VAL A 69 8.58 21.67 4.37
N VAL A 70 8.78 20.43 3.94
CA VAL A 70 9.33 19.37 4.77
C VAL A 70 10.81 19.62 5.12
N LEU A 71 11.62 20.06 4.14
CA LEU A 71 13.03 20.42 4.37
C LEU A 71 13.16 21.54 5.42
N TYR A 72 12.28 22.54 5.37
CA TYR A 72 12.29 23.62 6.34
C TYR A 72 11.83 23.14 7.73
N VAL A 73 10.66 22.51 7.81
CA VAL A 73 10.03 22.16 9.10
C VAL A 73 10.79 21.08 9.86
N LYS A 74 11.35 20.09 9.18
CA LYS A 74 12.03 18.94 9.83
C LYS A 74 13.55 18.97 9.68
N GLY A 75 14.04 19.47 8.56
CA GLY A 75 15.48 19.55 8.30
C GLY A 75 16.12 20.82 8.83
N SER A 76 15.34 21.82 9.26
CA SER A 76 15.82 23.16 9.58
C SER A 76 16.68 23.77 8.46
N VAL A 77 16.38 23.41 7.21
CA VAL A 77 17.08 23.90 6.02
C VAL A 77 16.31 25.11 5.49
N ASP A 78 17.00 26.23 5.33
CA ASP A 78 16.41 27.43 4.76
C ASP A 78 15.94 27.21 3.31
N ILE A 79 14.86 27.90 2.95
CA ILE A 79 14.29 27.80 1.61
C ILE A 79 15.27 28.42 0.61
N PRO A 80 15.75 27.66 -0.40
CA PRO A 80 16.74 28.16 -1.35
C PRO A 80 16.18 29.35 -2.14
N GLU A 81 17.04 30.26 -2.59
CA GLU A 81 16.61 31.39 -3.45
C GLU A 81 16.23 30.96 -4.86
N LYS A 82 16.81 29.85 -5.33
CA LYS A 82 16.54 29.27 -6.65
C LYS A 82 16.45 27.76 -6.51
N LEU A 83 15.49 27.14 -7.19
CA LEU A 83 15.47 25.69 -7.29
C LEU A 83 16.70 25.21 -8.05
N PRO A 84 17.44 24.21 -7.53
CA PRO A 84 18.50 23.57 -8.31
C PRO A 84 17.87 22.93 -9.56
N ILE A 85 18.56 23.00 -10.69
CA ILE A 85 18.07 22.54 -12.01
C ILE A 85 17.60 21.07 -11.94
N SER A 86 18.23 20.26 -11.10
CA SER A 86 17.87 18.85 -10.87
C SER A 86 16.53 18.63 -10.15
N ALA A 87 16.00 19.64 -9.45
CA ALA A 87 14.73 19.58 -8.74
C ALA A 87 13.61 20.33 -9.48
N ARG A 88 13.91 21.01 -10.58
CA ARG A 88 12.92 21.72 -11.38
C ARG A 88 12.10 20.69 -12.17
N PRO A 89 10.76 20.73 -12.12
CA PRO A 89 9.94 19.87 -12.96
C PRO A 89 10.13 20.30 -14.42
N PRO A 90 9.95 19.39 -15.40
CA PRO A 90 9.93 19.77 -16.81
C PRO A 90 8.89 20.88 -16.99
N VAL A 91 9.25 21.98 -17.68
CA VAL A 91 8.30 23.06 -17.96
C VAL A 91 7.18 22.50 -18.83
N THR A 92 6.05 22.19 -18.22
CA THR A 92 4.81 21.84 -18.92
C THR A 92 4.29 23.09 -19.61
N ALA A 93 3.88 22.96 -20.87
CA ALA A 93 3.24 24.05 -21.59
C ALA A 93 1.99 24.51 -20.81
N PRO A 94 1.69 25.83 -20.76
CA PRO A 94 0.47 26.33 -20.15
C PRO A 94 -0.74 25.62 -20.77
N ARG A 95 -1.67 25.19 -19.92
CA ARG A 95 -2.72 24.22 -20.28
C ARG A 95 -3.52 24.67 -21.51
N ASN A 96 -3.22 24.04 -22.66
CA ASN A 96 -4.08 23.99 -23.84
C ASN A 96 -3.92 22.62 -24.52
N SER A 97 -5.03 21.88 -24.58
CA SER A 97 -5.32 20.73 -25.45
C SER A 97 -4.29 19.58 -25.57
N GLY A 98 -4.64 18.45 -24.94
CA GLY A 98 -4.42 17.11 -25.50
C GLY A 98 -2.98 16.60 -25.56
N SER A 99 -2.51 15.94 -24.50
CA SER A 99 -1.52 14.87 -24.69
C SER A 99 -1.61 13.81 -23.59
N PHE A 100 -1.45 12.57 -24.05
CA PHE A 100 -1.72 11.35 -23.33
C PHE A 100 -0.74 11.15 -22.17
N SER A 101 -1.24 11.51 -21.00
CA SER A 101 -0.87 11.20 -19.62
C SER A 101 0.45 10.47 -19.31
N SER A 102 1.23 11.16 -18.47
CA SER A 102 2.48 10.81 -17.81
C SER A 102 2.41 9.63 -16.81
N TYR A 103 1.48 8.69 -16.95
CA TYR A 103 1.19 7.62 -15.98
C TYR A 103 2.33 6.62 -15.69
N ILE A 104 3.48 6.71 -16.37
CA ILE A 104 4.60 5.77 -16.19
C ILE A 104 5.72 6.27 -15.26
N PHE A 105 5.73 7.56 -14.86
CA PHE A 105 6.61 8.08 -13.78
C PHE A 105 5.91 8.14 -12.40
N PHE A 106 4.66 7.69 -12.35
CA PHE A 106 3.70 7.91 -11.26
C PHE A 106 3.94 7.15 -9.94
N ASN A 107 5.02 6.38 -9.79
CA ASN A 107 5.26 5.55 -8.60
C ASN A 107 6.56 5.84 -7.82
N MET A 108 7.35 6.84 -8.22
CA MET A 108 8.61 7.16 -7.53
C MET A 108 8.43 8.20 -6.40
N ALA A 109 7.47 9.12 -6.55
CA ALA A 109 7.25 10.25 -5.64
C ALA A 109 6.37 9.95 -4.40
N GLU A 110 5.75 8.76 -4.31
CA GLU A 110 4.99 8.35 -3.12
C GLU A 110 5.88 8.04 -1.89
N ARG A 111 7.19 7.91 -2.10
CA ARG A 111 8.14 7.27 -1.17
C ARG A 111 8.69 8.16 -0.04
N LEU A 112 8.66 9.49 -0.17
CA LEU A 112 9.21 10.39 0.86
C LEU A 112 8.16 10.86 1.88
N TYR A 113 6.89 10.95 1.50
CA TYR A 113 5.89 11.67 2.31
C TYR A 113 5.41 10.91 3.56
N ILE A 114 5.32 9.57 3.49
CA ILE A 114 4.93 8.74 4.64
C ILE A 114 6.04 8.65 5.69
N PHE A 115 7.30 8.85 5.29
CA PHE A 115 8.46 8.81 6.19
C PHE A 115 8.63 10.09 7.02
N TYR A 116 8.07 11.21 6.55
CA TYR A 116 8.29 12.51 7.16
C TYR A 116 7.22 12.94 8.17
N TRP A 117 5.98 12.46 8.02
CA TRP A 117 4.82 12.81 8.87
C TRP A 117 4.44 11.77 9.94
N CYS A 118 5.22 10.70 10.13
CA CYS A 118 4.93 9.66 11.11
C CYS A 118 5.76 9.87 12.40
N ASP A 119 5.04 10.01 13.52
CA ASP A 119 5.49 10.21 14.90
C ASP A 119 6.75 9.40 15.27
N PRO A 120 7.74 10.01 15.96
CA PRO A 120 8.98 9.30 16.26
C PRO A 120 8.91 8.12 17.22
N ASP A 121 7.81 7.96 17.97
CA ASP A 121 7.73 7.04 19.11
C ASP A 121 7.34 5.58 18.79
N GLN A 122 7.27 5.17 17.52
CA GLN A 122 6.88 3.81 17.16
C GLN A 122 7.90 3.09 16.28
N VAL A 123 9.03 2.71 16.88
CA VAL A 123 10.10 1.93 16.24
C VAL A 123 9.57 0.63 15.59
N PHE A 124 8.60 -0.04 16.23
CA PHE A 124 7.98 -1.26 15.69
C PHE A 124 7.16 -0.97 14.41
N ARG A 125 6.30 0.07 14.44
CA ARG A 125 5.53 0.46 13.26
C ARG A 125 6.44 0.92 12.12
N ARG A 126 7.55 1.62 12.43
CA ARG A 126 8.56 2.02 11.44
C ARG A 126 9.18 0.82 10.71
N SER A 127 9.56 -0.23 11.44
CA SER A 127 10.15 -1.43 10.82
C SER A 127 9.14 -2.18 9.95
N ALA A 128 7.92 -2.39 10.45
CA ALA A 128 6.83 -3.02 9.70
C ALA A 128 6.46 -2.22 8.44
N MET A 129 6.37 -0.90 8.55
CA MET A 129 6.13 0.00 7.41
C MET A 129 7.27 -0.04 6.40
N LYS A 130 8.53 -0.04 6.85
CA LYS A 130 9.71 -0.19 5.97
C LYS A 130 9.72 -1.55 5.25
N ALA A 131 9.35 -2.63 5.94
CA ALA A 131 9.26 -3.96 5.35
C ALA A 131 8.14 -4.02 4.29
N ALA A 132 6.93 -3.56 4.63
CA ALA A 132 5.81 -3.47 3.69
C ALA A 132 6.13 -2.57 2.49
N GLN A 133 6.89 -1.49 2.70
CA GLN A 133 7.35 -0.62 1.62
C GLN A 133 8.33 -1.33 0.69
N ARG A 134 9.29 -2.09 1.24
CA ARG A 134 10.24 -2.88 0.43
C ARG A 134 9.50 -3.90 -0.43
N ASP A 135 8.54 -4.62 0.16
CA ASP A 135 7.72 -5.61 -0.55
C ASP A 135 6.90 -4.97 -1.69
N ARG A 136 6.23 -3.86 -1.40
CA ARG A 136 5.50 -3.09 -2.43
C ARG A 136 6.41 -2.60 -3.55
N ASN A 137 7.58 -2.05 -3.20
CA ASN A 137 8.55 -1.58 -4.18
C ASN A 137 9.04 -2.72 -5.07
N HIS A 138 9.34 -3.87 -4.45
CA HIS A 138 9.76 -5.07 -5.17
C HIS A 138 8.67 -5.56 -6.12
N TYR A 139 7.40 -5.60 -5.70
CA TYR A 139 6.27 -5.94 -6.56
C TYR A 139 6.18 -5.06 -7.80
N TRP A 140 6.31 -3.73 -7.64
CA TRP A 140 6.23 -2.81 -8.78
C TRP A 140 7.45 -2.87 -9.69
N SER A 141 8.64 -3.10 -9.15
CA SER A 141 9.84 -3.36 -9.95
C SER A 141 9.71 -4.66 -10.77
N ASP A 142 9.21 -5.74 -10.17
CA ASP A 142 8.91 -7.00 -10.86
C ASP A 142 7.80 -6.82 -11.91
N MET A 143 6.76 -6.03 -11.63
CA MET A 143 5.70 -5.72 -12.59
C MET A 143 6.24 -4.94 -13.79
N ALA A 144 7.05 -3.91 -13.56
CA ALA A 144 7.66 -3.10 -14.63
C ALA A 144 8.54 -3.98 -15.54
N LEU A 145 9.40 -4.82 -14.94
CA LEU A 145 10.24 -5.76 -15.68
C LEU A 145 9.41 -6.72 -16.54
N ARG A 146 8.27 -7.20 -16.03
CA ARG A 146 7.35 -8.08 -16.78
C ARG A 146 6.69 -7.36 -17.95
N ILE A 147 6.27 -6.11 -17.77
CA ILE A 147 5.72 -5.27 -18.85
C ILE A 147 6.78 -5.05 -19.93
N GLU A 148 8.00 -4.64 -19.55
CA GLU A 148 9.12 -4.42 -20.47
C GLU A 148 9.50 -5.71 -21.22
N THR A 149 9.56 -6.83 -20.52
CA THR A 149 9.87 -8.13 -21.12
C THR A 149 8.79 -8.56 -22.11
N ALA A 150 7.51 -8.37 -21.78
CA ALA A 150 6.40 -8.69 -22.68
C ALA A 150 6.42 -7.82 -23.93
N ALA A 151 6.70 -6.52 -23.80
CA ALA A 151 6.85 -5.61 -24.93
C ALA A 151 8.04 -6.00 -25.82
N ARG A 152 9.20 -6.34 -25.23
CA ARG A 152 10.40 -6.75 -25.97
C ARG A 152 10.22 -8.06 -26.74
N LEU A 153 9.38 -8.97 -26.22
CA LEU A 153 9.05 -10.25 -26.86
C LEU A 153 7.85 -10.17 -27.81
N ASP A 154 7.27 -8.98 -28.00
CA ASP A 154 6.03 -8.75 -28.76
C ASP A 154 4.86 -9.67 -28.31
N ASP A 155 4.86 -10.06 -27.03
CA ASP A 155 3.79 -10.87 -26.42
C ASP A 155 2.65 -9.95 -25.95
N ASN A 156 1.87 -9.50 -26.93
CA ASN A 156 0.77 -8.55 -26.75
C ASN A 156 -0.27 -9.00 -25.71
N ARG A 157 -0.48 -10.32 -25.55
CA ARG A 157 -1.39 -10.87 -24.54
C ARG A 157 -0.87 -10.64 -23.14
N LYS A 158 0.41 -10.95 -22.88
CA LYS A 158 1.03 -10.67 -21.58
C LYS A 158 1.12 -9.18 -21.32
N LEU A 159 1.46 -8.39 -22.34
CA LEU A 159 1.54 -6.93 -22.23
C LEU A 159 0.20 -6.35 -21.78
N PHE A 160 -0.91 -6.72 -22.44
CA PHE A 160 -2.26 -6.31 -22.04
C PHE A 160 -2.59 -6.72 -20.60
N LEU A 161 -2.34 -7.98 -20.24
CA LEU A 161 -2.65 -8.49 -18.89
C LEU A 161 -1.86 -7.76 -17.80
N PHE A 162 -0.57 -7.50 -18.01
CA PHE A 162 0.25 -6.78 -17.04
C PHE A 162 -0.11 -5.30 -16.95
N LEU A 163 -0.38 -4.64 -18.09
CA LEU A 163 -0.89 -3.27 -18.10
C LEU A 163 -2.22 -3.17 -17.36
N HIS A 164 -3.16 -4.07 -17.65
CA HIS A 164 -4.45 -4.15 -16.97
C HIS A 164 -4.29 -4.36 -15.46
N LYS A 165 -3.37 -5.24 -15.05
CA LYS A 165 -3.07 -5.46 -13.62
C LYS A 165 -2.39 -4.25 -12.96
N ALA A 166 -1.58 -3.50 -13.71
CA ALA A 166 -0.92 -2.30 -13.22
C ALA A 166 -1.87 -1.09 -13.12
N THR A 167 -2.87 -1.00 -13.99
CA THR A 167 -3.86 0.09 -13.99
C THR A 167 -4.98 -0.16 -12.99
N ILE A 168 -5.40 -1.42 -12.79
CA ILE A 168 -6.44 -1.79 -11.83
C ILE A 168 -5.82 -1.98 -10.45
N THR A 169 -5.46 -0.86 -9.82
CA THR A 169 -5.09 -0.81 -8.38
C THR A 169 -6.29 -0.57 -7.47
N ARG A 170 -7.48 -0.43 -8.06
CA ARG A 170 -8.76 -0.51 -7.37
C ARG A 170 -9.55 -1.63 -8.01
N GLU A 171 -9.37 -2.86 -7.52
CA GLU A 171 -10.52 -3.76 -7.49
C GLU A 171 -11.66 -2.94 -6.89
N THR A 172 -12.73 -2.72 -7.65
CA THR A 172 -13.97 -2.23 -7.09
C THR A 172 -14.25 -3.15 -5.91
N ILE A 173 -14.16 -2.58 -4.69
CA ILE A 173 -14.40 -3.30 -3.43
C ILE A 173 -15.60 -4.19 -3.68
N SER A 174 -15.36 -5.51 -3.62
CA SER A 174 -16.32 -6.55 -4.00
C SER A 174 -17.75 -6.08 -3.75
N GLU A 175 -18.56 -6.05 -4.81
CA GLU A 175 -19.97 -5.62 -4.77
C GLU A 175 -20.86 -6.53 -3.89
N MET A 176 -20.26 -7.49 -3.17
CA MET A 176 -20.96 -8.49 -2.36
C MET A 176 -20.92 -8.21 -0.85
N ILE A 177 -20.61 -7.00 -0.39
CA ILE A 177 -20.89 -6.66 1.02
C ILE A 177 -22.40 -6.51 1.14
N ARG A 178 -23.04 -7.48 1.79
CA ARG A 178 -24.47 -7.45 2.11
C ARG A 178 -24.66 -6.97 3.55
N ASP A 179 -25.74 -6.24 3.80
CA ASP A 179 -26.15 -5.86 5.15
C ASP A 179 -26.57 -7.11 5.98
N SER A 180 -27.03 -6.90 7.21
CA SER A 180 -27.57 -7.97 8.05
C SER A 180 -28.82 -8.64 7.47
N ASN A 181 -29.53 -7.99 6.56
CA ASN A 181 -30.74 -8.51 5.89
C ASN A 181 -30.43 -9.19 4.54
N GLY A 182 -29.15 -9.29 4.15
CA GLY A 182 -28.73 -9.89 2.89
C GLY A 182 -28.79 -8.96 1.67
N VAL A 183 -29.08 -7.66 1.86
CA VAL A 183 -29.18 -6.66 0.78
C VAL A 183 -27.79 -6.09 0.44
N PRO A 184 -27.39 -6.04 -0.84
CA PRO A 184 -26.10 -5.46 -1.25
C PRO A 184 -25.96 -3.97 -0.84
N VAL A 185 -24.88 -3.67 -0.12
CA VAL A 185 -24.58 -2.34 0.42
C VAL A 185 -23.84 -1.49 -0.62
N LYS A 186 -24.49 -0.47 -1.16
CA LYS A 186 -23.95 0.38 -2.24
C LYS A 186 -23.03 1.50 -1.72
N SER A 187 -23.40 2.12 -0.60
CA SER A 187 -22.67 3.27 -0.02
C SER A 187 -21.37 2.83 0.66
N ILE A 188 -20.32 3.66 0.55
CA ILE A 188 -19.06 3.42 1.28
C ILE A 188 -19.23 3.56 2.79
N LYS A 189 -20.10 4.49 3.23
CA LYS A 189 -20.39 4.72 4.65
C LYS A 189 -21.03 3.48 5.27
N ASP A 190 -22.02 2.92 4.59
CA ASP A 190 -22.75 1.74 5.06
C ASP A 190 -21.88 0.49 5.00
N ARG A 191 -20.98 0.39 4.00
CA ARG A 191 -19.97 -0.67 3.97
C ARG A 191 -19.04 -0.60 5.18
N LEU A 192 -18.58 0.58 5.57
CA LEU A 192 -17.74 0.76 6.77
C LEU A 192 -18.48 0.40 8.06
N ILE A 193 -19.77 0.75 8.17
CA ILE A 193 -20.63 0.34 9.29
C ILE A 193 -20.76 -1.19 9.33
N ARG A 194 -21.04 -1.82 8.19
CA ARG A 194 -21.18 -3.28 8.10
C ARG A 194 -19.89 -4.03 8.44
N TRP A 195 -18.75 -3.45 8.08
CA TRP A 195 -17.42 -3.93 8.47
C TRP A 195 -17.17 -3.79 9.97
N LYS A 196 -17.58 -2.67 10.58
CA LYS A 196 -17.53 -2.48 12.04
C LYS A 196 -18.32 -3.59 12.74
N GLU A 197 -19.58 -3.80 12.36
CA GLU A 197 -20.44 -4.85 12.93
C GLU A 197 -19.84 -6.25 12.77
N PHE A 198 -19.29 -6.58 11.60
CA PHE A 198 -18.65 -7.87 11.35
C PHE A 198 -17.48 -8.13 12.30
N PHE A 199 -16.62 -7.13 12.49
CA PHE A 199 -15.48 -7.27 13.40
C PHE A 199 -15.87 -7.24 14.86
N GLU A 200 -16.93 -6.50 15.22
CA GLU A 200 -17.46 -6.48 16.58
C GLU A 200 -17.93 -7.88 17.00
N ILE A 201 -18.66 -8.59 16.13
CA ILE A 201 -19.07 -9.99 16.36
C ILE A 201 -17.86 -10.92 16.45
N LYS A 202 -16.86 -10.74 15.57
CA LYS A 202 -15.74 -11.67 15.45
C LYS A 202 -14.69 -11.49 16.56
N LEU A 203 -14.49 -10.27 17.04
CA LEU A 203 -13.50 -9.94 18.07
C LEU A 203 -14.08 -10.00 19.49
N ASN A 204 -15.39 -9.80 19.66
CA ASN A 204 -16.05 -9.80 20.97
C ASN A 204 -16.93 -11.04 21.20
N HIS A 205 -16.64 -12.16 20.54
CA HIS A 205 -17.31 -13.42 20.88
C HIS A 205 -16.94 -13.81 22.32
N GLU A 206 -17.92 -14.25 23.11
CA GLU A 206 -17.64 -14.84 24.41
C GLU A 206 -16.64 -16.00 24.21
N ALA A 207 -15.64 -16.08 25.09
CA ALA A 207 -14.78 -17.24 25.10
C ALA A 207 -15.67 -18.48 25.19
N PRO A 208 -15.46 -19.51 24.35
CA PRO A 208 -16.26 -20.73 24.45
C PRO A 208 -16.18 -21.19 25.89
N VAL A 209 -17.35 -21.45 26.51
CA VAL A 209 -17.41 -22.08 27.82
C VAL A 209 -16.61 -23.35 27.67
N ALA A 210 -15.38 -23.34 28.19
CA ALA A 210 -14.58 -24.53 28.20
C ALA A 210 -15.47 -25.56 28.92
N PRO A 211 -15.67 -26.77 28.35
CA PRO A 211 -16.12 -27.84 29.21
C PRO A 211 -15.21 -27.80 30.43
N ASP A 212 -15.78 -27.94 31.62
CA ASP A 212 -15.02 -28.01 32.85
C ASP A 212 -14.18 -29.29 32.74
N ILE A 213 -13.02 -29.18 32.08
CA ILE A 213 -11.99 -30.19 32.09
C ILE A 213 -11.33 -30.01 33.45
N ALA A 214 -12.12 -30.22 34.51
CA ALA A 214 -11.58 -30.57 35.81
C ALA A 214 -10.60 -31.67 35.52
N ASP A 215 -9.33 -31.43 35.90
CA ASP A 215 -8.16 -32.26 35.65
C ASP A 215 -8.55 -33.73 35.74
N THR A 216 -9.03 -34.25 34.61
CA THR A 216 -9.40 -35.64 34.52
C THR A 216 -8.03 -36.23 34.49
N VAL A 217 -7.63 -36.87 35.60
CA VAL A 217 -6.32 -37.48 35.79
C VAL A 217 -6.06 -38.29 34.53
N ALA A 218 -5.38 -37.65 33.57
CA ALA A 218 -5.11 -38.25 32.30
C ALA A 218 -4.15 -39.35 32.69
N GLY A 219 -4.58 -40.60 32.51
CA GLY A 219 -3.71 -41.74 32.69
C GLY A 219 -2.37 -41.42 32.03
N PRO A 220 -1.24 -41.82 32.64
CA PRO A 220 0.09 -41.40 32.23
C PRO A 220 0.16 -41.43 30.71
N TYR A 221 0.44 -40.28 30.10
CA TYR A 221 0.53 -40.18 28.64
C TYR A 221 1.56 -41.21 28.21
N VAL A 222 1.09 -42.32 27.62
CA VAL A 222 1.96 -43.38 27.12
C VAL A 222 2.55 -42.82 25.84
N CYS A 223 3.62 -42.07 25.98
CA CYS A 223 4.46 -41.69 24.86
C CYS A 223 4.97 -43.00 24.26
N ASN A 224 4.52 -43.34 23.06
CA ASN A 224 5.16 -44.41 22.32
C ASN A 224 6.57 -43.94 21.98
N CYS A 225 7.54 -44.31 22.80
CA CYS A 225 8.95 -43.98 22.61
C CYS A 225 9.63 -44.98 21.65
N GLU A 226 8.89 -45.91 21.05
CA GLU A 226 9.39 -46.76 19.98
C GLU A 226 9.54 -45.94 18.70
N SER A 227 10.50 -46.32 17.86
CA SER A 227 10.65 -45.70 16.53
C SER A 227 9.32 -45.86 15.76
N PRO A 228 8.82 -44.79 15.12
CA PRO A 228 7.55 -44.83 14.41
C PRO A 228 7.59 -45.88 13.31
N THR A 229 6.49 -46.63 13.12
CA THR A 229 6.43 -47.63 12.06
C THR A 229 6.36 -46.95 10.69
N GLU A 230 6.74 -47.68 9.63
CA GLU A 230 6.65 -47.15 8.27
C GLU A 230 5.21 -46.73 7.92
N GLU A 231 4.19 -47.44 8.42
CA GLU A 231 2.78 -47.08 8.18
C GLU A 231 2.39 -45.76 8.88
N GLU A 232 2.89 -45.51 10.09
CA GLU A 232 2.65 -44.24 10.80
C GLU A 232 3.27 -43.07 10.04
N ILE A 233 4.51 -43.24 9.56
CA ILE A 233 5.20 -42.23 8.75
C ILE A 233 4.41 -41.94 7.47
N ILE A 234 3.95 -42.97 6.75
CA ILE A 234 3.14 -42.84 5.53
C ILE A 234 1.80 -42.12 5.83
N SER A 235 1.14 -42.47 6.93
CA SER A 235 -0.12 -41.84 7.37
C SER A 235 0.03 -40.34 7.61
N VAL A 236 1.11 -39.93 8.31
CA VAL A 236 1.43 -38.52 8.55
C VAL A 236 1.74 -37.78 7.24
N ILE A 237 2.52 -38.38 6.34
CA ILE A 237 2.80 -37.82 5.02
C ILE A 237 1.50 -37.61 4.22
N ASN A 238 0.58 -38.56 4.26
CA ASN A 238 -0.70 -38.45 3.55
C ASN A 238 -1.59 -37.35 4.14
N LYS A 239 -1.66 -37.21 5.47
CA LYS A 239 -2.35 -36.08 6.12
C LYS A 239 -1.74 -34.73 5.74
N LEU A 240 -0.41 -34.63 5.69
CA LEU A 240 0.30 -33.42 5.25
C LEU A 240 0.07 -33.10 3.77
N LYS A 241 -0.08 -34.12 2.92
CA LYS A 241 -0.44 -33.95 1.51
C LYS A 241 -1.89 -33.52 1.33
N ALA A 242 -2.82 -34.00 2.16
CA ALA A 242 -4.24 -33.65 2.09
C ALA A 242 -4.51 -32.19 2.51
N ASN A 243 -3.81 -31.70 3.53
CA ASN A 243 -4.01 -30.33 4.06
C ASN A 243 -3.20 -29.26 3.33
N LYS A 244 -2.86 -29.46 2.05
CA LYS A 244 -2.04 -28.52 1.28
C LYS A 244 -2.75 -27.16 1.11
N ALA A 245 -2.31 -26.19 1.91
CA ALA A 245 -2.60 -24.79 1.70
C ALA A 245 -2.11 -24.33 0.31
N PRO A 246 -2.77 -23.36 -0.36
CA PRO A 246 -2.51 -23.02 -1.76
C PRO A 246 -1.15 -22.38 -2.08
N ARG A 247 -0.21 -22.29 -1.13
CA ARG A 247 1.13 -21.76 -1.39
C ARG A 247 2.10 -22.90 -1.66
N ARG A 248 2.40 -23.05 -2.95
CA ARG A 248 3.43 -23.89 -3.58
C ARG A 248 4.64 -24.13 -2.67
N TRP A 249 4.65 -25.25 -1.96
CA TRP A 249 5.90 -25.84 -1.48
C TRP A 249 6.65 -26.31 -2.72
N SER A 250 7.87 -25.82 -2.93
CA SER A 250 8.72 -26.37 -3.99
C SER A 250 8.96 -27.85 -3.69
N SER A 251 9.03 -28.67 -4.74
CA SER A 251 9.30 -30.10 -4.63
C SER A 251 10.53 -30.39 -3.75
N ASP A 252 11.51 -29.47 -3.78
CA ASP A 252 12.73 -29.52 -2.96
C ASP A 252 12.48 -29.49 -1.45
N ARG A 253 11.52 -28.70 -0.94
CA ARG A 253 11.28 -28.67 0.51
C ARG A 253 10.62 -29.94 1.02
N THR A 254 9.73 -30.53 0.23
CA THR A 254 9.18 -31.86 0.53
C THR A 254 10.27 -32.91 0.52
N HIS A 255 11.21 -32.86 -0.43
CA HIS A 255 12.35 -33.77 -0.45
C HIS A 255 13.30 -33.55 0.74
N GLN A 256 13.57 -32.31 1.14
CA GLN A 256 14.39 -32.02 2.32
C GLN A 256 13.71 -32.48 3.61
N MET A 257 12.41 -32.25 3.78
CA MET A 257 11.69 -32.78 4.93
C MET A 257 11.67 -34.31 4.93
N LEU A 258 11.45 -34.95 3.78
CA LEU A 258 11.51 -36.41 3.65
C LEU A 258 12.92 -36.94 3.96
N SER A 259 13.99 -36.26 3.53
CA SER A 259 15.36 -36.68 3.82
C SER A 259 15.70 -36.51 5.30
N ILE A 260 15.21 -35.45 5.95
CA ILE A 260 15.38 -35.22 7.39
C ILE A 260 14.66 -36.32 8.17
N ILE A 261 13.41 -36.65 7.79
CA ILE A 261 12.63 -37.69 8.47
C ILE A 261 13.27 -39.07 8.25
N LEU A 262 13.69 -39.41 7.03
CA LEU A 262 14.37 -40.68 6.76
C LEU A 262 15.71 -40.80 7.50
N HIS A 263 16.48 -39.72 7.63
CA HIS A 263 17.73 -39.72 8.40
C HIS A 263 17.54 -39.75 9.91
N SER A 264 16.33 -39.48 10.43
CA SER A 264 16.05 -39.59 11.87
C SER A 264 15.45 -40.95 12.26
N VAL A 265 15.16 -41.81 11.29
CA VAL A 265 14.60 -43.17 11.50
C VAL A 265 15.64 -44.28 11.24
N SER A 266 16.80 -43.94 10.66
CA SER A 266 17.98 -44.82 10.60
C SER A 266 18.93 -44.56 11.76
#